data_AF-A0A164KS16-F1
#
_entry.id   AF-A0A164KS16-F1
#
_cell.length_a   1.000
_cell.length_b   1.000
_cell.length_c   1.000
_cell.angle_alpha   90.00
_cell.angle_beta   90.00
_cell.angle_gamma   90.00
#
_symmetry.space_group_name_H-M   'P 1'
#
loop_
_entity.id
_entity.type
_entity.pdbx_description
1 polymer ?
#
loop_
_entity_poly.entity_id
_entity_poly.type
_entity_poly.pdbx_seq_one_letter_code
_entity_poly.pdbx_strand_id
1 'polypeptide(L)' 'MSPEEQQKLLTAVRDTARRAAEAIEARDQAIRVAFEAKVSRVRIAEAAQLSRERVYQIGNTPNDESV' A
#
# COMPACT_ATOMS: atom_id res chain seq x y z
N MET A 1 -33.43 -3.67 -11.69
CA MET A 1 -32.12 -3.28 -12.23
C MET A 1 -32.05 -3.79 -13.66
N SER A 2 -31.76 -2.93 -14.62
CA SER A 2 -31.70 -3.30 -16.03
C SER A 2 -30.37 -3.98 -16.39
N PRO A 3 -30.32 -4.76 -17.48
CA PRO A 3 -29.06 -5.30 -17.99
C PRO A 3 -28.00 -4.22 -18.27
N GLU A 4 -28.41 -3.03 -18.72
CA GLU A 4 -27.50 -1.90 -18.92
C GLU A 4 -26.92 -1.35 -17.62
N GLU A 5 -27.74 -1.22 -16.58
CA GLU A 5 -27.27 -0.80 -15.25
C GLU A 5 -26.28 -1.81 -14.67
N GLN A 6 -26.53 -3.10 -14.87
CA GLN A 6 -25.61 -4.16 -14.44
C GLN A 6 -24.27 -4.07 -15.17
N GLN A 7 -24.29 -3.84 -16.48
CA GLN A 7 -23.07 -3.70 -17.27
C GLN A 7 -22.26 -2.47 -16.87
N LYS A 8 -22.91 -1.34 -16.56
CA LYS A 8 -22.26 -0.13 -16.05
C LYS A 8 -21.57 -0.38 -14.72
N LEU A 9 -22.24 -1.06 -13.79
CA LEU A 9 -21.67 -1.41 -12.49
C LEU A 9 -20.47 -2.34 -12.61
N LEU A 10 -20.56 -3.38 -13.44
CA LEU A 10 -19.44 -4.30 -13.69
C LEU A 10 -18.23 -3.59 -14.30
N THR A 11 -18.46 -2.62 -15.19
CA THR A 11 -17.39 -1.80 -15.77
C THR A 11 -16.71 -0.96 -14.70
N ALA A 12 -17.48 -0.28 -13.84
CA ALA A 12 -16.93 0.51 -12.74
C ALA A 12 -16.13 -0.32 -11.73
N VAL A 13 -16.58 -1.56 -11.45
CA VAL A 13 -15.85 -2.51 -10.60
C VAL A 13 -14.51 -2.88 -11.24
N ARG A 14 -14.50 -3.21 -12.53
CA ARG A 14 -13.27 -3.55 -13.27
C ARG A 14 -12.27 -2.39 -13.28
N ASP A 15 -12.75 -1.16 -13.52
CA ASP A 15 -11.89 0.02 -13.52
C ASP A 15 -11.31 0.33 -12.13
N THR A 16 -12.08 0.07 -11.08
CA THR A 16 -11.60 0.24 -9.70
C THR A 16 -10.56 -0.82 -9.35
N ALA A 17 -10.80 -2.08 -9.75
CA ALA A 17 -9.84 -3.16 -9.56
C ALA A 17 -8.53 -2.91 -10.31
N ARG A 18 -8.60 -2.42 -11.56
CA ARG A 18 -7.42 -2.04 -12.36
C ARG A 18 -6.60 -0.95 -11.66
N ARG A 19 -7.25 0.13 -11.21
CA ARG A 19 -6.56 1.21 -10.49
C ARG A 19 -5.92 0.73 -9.18
N ALA A 20 -6.55 -0.21 -8.49
CA ALA A 20 -5.98 -0.81 -7.29
C ALA A 20 -4.73 -1.64 -7.60
N ALA A 21 -4.75 -2.41 -8.68
CA ALA A 21 -3.58 -3.18 -9.14
C ALA A 21 -2.40 -2.26 -9.51
N GLU A 22 -2.66 -1.20 -10.28
CA GLU A 22 -1.65 -0.19 -10.64
C GLU A 22 -1.03 0.49 -9.42
N ALA A 23 -1.83 0.80 -8.40
CA ALA A 23 -1.35 1.37 -7.15
C ALA A 23 -0.46 0.41 -6.35
N ILE A 24 -0.76 -0.90 -6.39
CA ILE A 24 0.06 -1.93 -5.76
C ILE A 24 1.40 -2.06 -6.48
N GLU A 25 1.41 -2.12 -7.82
CA GLU A 25 2.65 -2.18 -8.60
C GLU A 25 3.53 -0.95 -8.35
N ALA A 26 2.95 0.26 -8.34
CA ALA A 26 3.67 1.49 -8.05
C ALA A 26 4.30 1.48 -6.65
N ARG A 27 3.57 0.96 -5.64
CA ARG A 27 4.09 0.79 -4.28
C ARG A 27 5.25 -0.21 -4.24
N ASP A 28 5.11 -1.35 -4.88
CA ASP A 28 6.13 -2.40 -4.86
C ASP A 28 7.41 -1.94 -5.58
N GLN A 29 7.27 -1.18 -6.66
CA GLN A 29 8.40 -0.53 -7.33
C GLN A 29 9.11 0.48 -6.42
N ALA A 30 8.35 1.31 -5.69
CA ALA A 30 8.94 2.25 -4.73
C ALA A 30 9.71 1.54 -3.62
N ILE A 31 9.19 0.43 -3.10
CA ILE A 31 9.88 -0.41 -2.10
C ILE A 31 11.16 -1.00 -2.67
N ARG A 32 11.13 -1.51 -3.90
CA ARG A 32 12.33 -2.06 -4.57
C ARG A 32 13.42 -1.01 -4.73
N VAL A 33 13.08 0.19 -5.23
CA VAL A 33 14.03 1.29 -5.38
C VAL A 33 14.63 1.69 -4.03
N ALA A 34 13.79 1.78 -2.98
CA ALA A 34 14.26 2.11 -1.64
C ALA A 34 15.19 1.03 -1.06
N PHE A 35 14.91 -0.25 -1.34
CA PHE A 35 15.76 -1.37 -0.94
C PHE A 35 17.13 -1.33 -1.65
N GLU A 36 17.14 -1.15 -2.97
CA GLU A 36 18.37 -1.03 -3.77
C GLU A 36 19.25 0.15 -3.34
N ALA A 37 18.61 1.28 -3.01
CA ALA A 37 19.27 2.46 -2.49
C ALA A 37 19.66 2.35 -0.99
N LYS A 38 19.44 1.20 -0.35
CA LYS A 38 19.71 0.95 1.08
C LYS A 38 19.09 2.01 2.00
N VAL A 39 17.92 2.53 1.61
CA VAL A 39 17.20 3.54 2.38
C VAL A 39 16.69 2.89 3.67
N SER A 40 16.97 3.52 4.81
CA SER A 40 16.47 3.06 6.11
C SER A 40 14.94 3.01 6.12
N ARG A 41 14.37 1.97 6.73
CA ARG A 41 12.90 1.84 6.92
C ARG A 41 12.28 3.07 7.59
N VAL A 42 13.02 3.74 8.48
CA VAL A 42 12.61 4.99 9.13
C VAL A 42 12.41 6.10 8.09
N ARG A 43 13.34 6.26 7.14
CA ARG A 43 13.25 7.27 6.06
C ARG A 43 12.11 6.97 5.09
N ILE A 44 11.84 5.70 4.81
CA ILE A 44 10.68 5.28 3.99
C ILE A 44 9.37 5.62 4.72
N ALA A 45 9.31 5.36 6.03
CA ALA A 45 8.14 5.70 6.86
C ALA A 45 7.93 7.21 6.98
N GLU A 46 8.99 8.01 7.16
CA GLU A 46 8.95 9.48 7.15
C GLU A 46 8.39 10.01 5.83
N ALA A 47 8.89 9.52 4.69
CA ALA A 47 8.40 9.91 3.37
C ALA A 47 6.93 9.51 3.13
N ALA A 48 6.51 8.34 3.63
CA ALA A 48 5.13 7.89 3.55
C ALA A 48 4.19 8.69 4.46
N GLN A 49 4.63 9.06 5.68
CA GLN A 49 3.88 9.88 6.64
C GLN A 49 3.64 11.31 6.12
N LEU A 50 4.59 11.87 5.35
CA LEU A 50 4.38 13.13 4.63
C LEU A 50 3.25 13.05 3.57
N SER A 51 2.79 11.84 3.19
CA SER A 51 1.72 11.63 2.20
C SER A 51 0.35 11.24 2.76
N ARG A 52 0.24 10.91 4.06
CA ARG A 52 -0.96 10.83 4.93
C ARG A 52 -0.62 9.93 6.12
N GLU A 53 -0.93 10.41 7.32
CA GLU A 53 -0.79 9.72 8.60
C GLU A 53 -1.59 8.40 8.62
N ARG A 54 -0.96 7.28 8.27
CA ARG A 54 -1.47 5.93 8.55
C ARG A 54 -0.36 5.16 9.24
N VAL A 55 -0.45 5.10 10.56
CA VAL A 55 0.42 4.33 11.44
C VAL A 55 0.26 2.86 11.11
N TYR A 56 1.22 2.28 10.40
CA TYR A 56 1.36 0.83 10.34
C TYR A 56 1.94 0.38 11.69
N GLN A 57 1.14 -0.31 12.51
CA GLN A 57 1.65 -1.08 13.64
C GLN A 57 2.45 -2.25 13.07
N ILE A 58 3.74 -2.02 12.82
CA ILE A 58 4.69 -3.10 12.59
C ILE A 58 4.90 -3.74 13.95
N GLY A 59 4.36 -4.95 14.14
CA GLY A 59 4.58 -5.74 15.34
C GLY A 59 6.07 -6.02 15.51
N ASN A 60 6.71 -5.28 16.40
CA ASN A 60 7.92 -5.72 17.07
C ASN A 60 7.48 -6.27 18.42
N THR A 61 7.36 -7.59 18.46
CA THR A 61 7.42 -8.41 19.67
C THR A 61 8.57 -7.94 20.55
N PRO A 62 8.35 -7.56 21.82
CA PRO A 62 9.43 -7.60 22.79
C PRO A 62 9.65 -9.07 23.16
N ASN A 63 10.82 -9.62 22.81
CA ASN A 63 11.41 -10.69 23.60
C ASN A 63 11.71 -10.08 24.97
N ASP A 64 10.96 -10.47 25.99
CA ASP A 64 11.26 -10.11 27.37
C ASP A 64 12.20 -11.18 27.95
N GLU A 65 13.49 -11.03 27.64
CA GLU A 65 14.55 -11.58 28.49
C GLU A 65 15.11 -10.43 29.34
N SER A 66 15.00 -10.58 30.65
CA SER A 66 15.75 -9.91 31.74
C SER A 66 15.07 -8.72 32.44
N VAL A 67 14.28 -9.02 33.49
CA VAL A 67 14.53 -8.58 34.88
C VAL A 67 14.17 -9.72 35.84
#